data_AF-A0A3L7RUR0-F1
#
_entry.id   AF-A0A3L7RUR0-F1
#
_cell.length_a   1.000
_cell.length_b   1.000
_cell.length_c   1.000
_cell.angle_alpha   90.00
_cell.angle_beta   90.00
_cell.angle_gamma   90.00
#
_symmetry.space_group_name_H-M   'P 1'
#
loop_
_entity.id
_entity.type
_entity.pdbx_description
1 polymer ?
#
loop_
_entity_poly.entity_id
_entity_poly.type
_entity_poly.pdbx_seq_one_letter_code
_entity_poly.pdbx_strand_id
1 'polypeptide(L)'
;MTTPEYTVVIGLEVHVQLRTESKLFCGCSTAFRPDDPNTQTCPVCLGLPGSLPVMNRKAFDLSVQTALALNCEIARYTRWDRKQYYYPDLPKAYQISQYDLPFSSKGWLEIAADDPAEPPRRIRITRAHLEEDAGKNVHDESGRGADSRVDLNRTGTPLLEIVSEPDLRTASEARRYLEDLRSLLLFIGVSDCNMQEGSLRCDANVNLHVHNADGTRTATPIVELKNMNSFRNVELAVEYETRRQWKQWLKTGQKIGEVPKQTRGWDADRNETFGQREKEESSDYRYFPDPDLLPVTTTVEQIEEIRRSLPETPAARRERFRSVLGLTEYDTNVLLSQGPALTAWFEQVSQLCGDGKLAANWVTQDILRDLNADGVTIHEFAVTAEILGTLLKCIQTERITTKSAREVYAALRSDAAEEKAIEPADVDRLITERKLEIVRDTGAMDTAIAAALASKPEAASDFRAGKQNAIGPLIGMIMKQVGGADPKQVRERLIATIMAGA
;
A
#
# COMPACT_ATOMS: atom_id res chain seq x y z
N MET A 1 8.75 34.10 -29.08
CA MET A 1 9.19 32.72 -29.34
C MET A 1 8.36 31.82 -28.45
N THR A 2 7.66 30.85 -29.02
CA THR A 2 6.92 29.84 -28.27
C THR A 2 7.88 29.08 -27.37
N THR A 3 7.57 29.00 -26.07
CA THR A 3 8.34 28.22 -25.11
C THR A 3 8.31 26.75 -25.56
N PRO A 4 9.46 26.09 -25.79
CA PRO A 4 9.46 24.70 -26.25
C PRO A 4 8.82 23.79 -25.20
N GLU A 5 8.07 22.78 -25.67
CA GLU A 5 7.50 21.77 -24.81
C GLU A 5 8.58 20.77 -24.37
N TYR A 6 8.38 20.10 -23.23
CA TYR A 6 9.27 19.05 -22.75
C TYR A 6 8.50 17.91 -22.13
N THR A 7 9.11 16.73 -22.14
CA THR A 7 8.62 15.54 -21.41
C THR A 7 9.57 15.26 -20.25
N VAL A 8 9.02 15.12 -19.04
CA VAL A 8 9.79 14.65 -17.88
C VAL A 8 10.02 13.15 -18.02
N VAL A 9 11.24 12.70 -17.72
CA VAL A 9 11.62 11.29 -17.74
C VAL A 9 12.18 10.95 -16.37
N ILE A 10 11.54 9.98 -15.71
CA ILE A 10 11.84 9.60 -14.34
C ILE A 10 12.10 8.10 -14.30
N GLY A 11 13.19 7.71 -13.63
CA GLY A 11 13.46 6.32 -13.22
C GLY A 11 13.69 6.26 -11.72
N LEU A 12 13.23 5.18 -11.08
CA LEU A 12 13.32 5.01 -9.63
C LEU A 12 14.21 3.83 -9.29
N GLU A 13 15.02 4.00 -8.26
CA GLU A 13 15.85 2.97 -7.64
C GLU A 13 15.34 2.79 -6.21
N VAL A 14 14.70 1.64 -5.96
CA VAL A 14 14.01 1.37 -4.70
C VAL A 14 14.73 0.26 -3.95
N HIS A 15 15.17 0.53 -2.73
CA HIS A 15 15.79 -0.46 -1.86
C HIS A 15 14.80 -0.94 -0.80
N VAL A 16 14.64 -2.25 -0.70
CA VAL A 16 13.68 -2.90 0.21
C VAL A 16 14.43 -3.87 1.13
N GLN A 17 14.38 -3.65 2.43
CA GLN A 17 14.90 -4.63 3.39
C GLN A 17 13.96 -5.82 3.48
N LEU A 18 14.47 -7.03 3.28
CA LEU A 18 13.66 -8.24 3.31
C LEU A 18 13.44 -8.73 4.74
N ARG A 19 12.21 -9.11 5.05
CA ARG A 19 11.77 -9.63 6.34
C ARG A 19 12.26 -11.07 6.55
N THR A 20 13.53 -11.18 6.91
CA THR A 20 14.23 -12.42 7.23
C THR A 20 14.62 -12.41 8.71
N GLU A 21 14.84 -13.57 9.33
CA GLU A 21 15.30 -13.64 10.72
C GLU A 21 16.80 -13.34 10.87
N SER A 22 17.59 -13.74 9.86
CA SER A 22 19.04 -13.58 9.83
C SER A 22 19.51 -12.74 8.64
N LYS A 23 20.70 -12.15 8.78
CA LYS A 23 21.36 -11.34 7.74
C LYS A 23 21.63 -12.13 6.45
N LEU A 24 21.98 -11.42 5.38
CA LEU A 24 22.13 -12.01 4.05
C LEU A 24 23.29 -12.99 3.97
N PHE A 25 24.37 -12.71 4.69
CA PHE A 25 25.61 -13.49 4.62
C PHE A 25 26.11 -14.02 5.98
N CYS A 26 25.33 -13.85 7.06
CA CYS A 26 25.69 -14.33 8.39
C CYS A 26 24.46 -14.58 9.28
N GLY A 27 24.66 -15.20 10.45
CA GLY A 27 23.59 -15.60 11.36
C GLY A 27 23.06 -14.51 12.31
N CYS A 28 23.49 -13.25 12.19
CA CYS A 28 23.01 -12.18 13.07
C CYS A 28 21.54 -11.86 12.80
N SER A 29 20.83 -11.45 13.85
CA SER A 29 19.47 -10.90 13.77
C SER A 29 19.38 -9.67 12.86
N THR A 30 18.22 -9.50 12.23
CA THR A 30 17.81 -8.33 11.43
C THR A 30 16.79 -7.45 12.15
N ALA A 31 16.32 -7.86 13.34
CA ALA A 31 15.30 -7.13 14.09
C ALA A 31 15.73 -5.69 14.37
N PHE A 32 14.85 -4.73 14.14
CA PHE A 32 15.11 -3.32 14.40
C PHE A 32 15.42 -3.07 15.90
N ARG A 33 16.61 -2.52 16.20
CA ARG A 33 17.08 -2.17 17.56
C ARG A 33 17.81 -0.83 17.54
N PRO A 34 17.09 0.30 17.60
CA PRO A 34 17.69 1.63 17.51
C PRO A 34 18.47 2.02 18.78
N ASP A 35 18.13 1.43 19.94
CA ASP A 35 18.66 1.85 21.24
C ASP A 35 19.94 1.09 21.67
N ASP A 36 20.28 -0.01 20.98
CA ASP A 36 21.36 -0.94 21.34
C ASP A 36 22.42 -1.05 20.22
N PRO A 37 23.25 -0.02 19.97
CA PRO A 37 24.17 0.01 18.83
C PRO A 37 25.20 -1.12 18.88
N ASN A 38 25.55 -1.66 17.71
CA ASN A 38 26.55 -2.72 17.51
C ASN A 38 26.32 -4.05 18.27
N THR A 39 25.11 -4.32 18.76
CA THR A 39 24.75 -5.59 19.44
C THR A 39 24.37 -6.73 18.49
N GLN A 40 24.08 -6.44 17.22
CA GLN A 40 23.70 -7.40 16.19
C GLN A 40 24.83 -7.65 15.18
N THR A 41 26.05 -7.82 15.69
CA THR A 41 27.26 -7.92 14.87
C THR A 41 27.98 -9.25 15.08
N CYS A 42 28.76 -9.67 14.09
CA CYS A 42 29.61 -10.85 14.13
C CYS A 42 30.84 -10.64 13.24
N PRO A 43 31.86 -11.51 13.30
CA PRO A 43 33.07 -11.37 12.49
C PRO A 43 32.81 -11.15 10.99
N VAL A 44 31.80 -11.80 10.41
CA VAL A 44 31.46 -11.69 8.98
C VAL A 44 30.95 -10.30 8.62
N CYS A 45 29.92 -9.79 9.31
CA CYS A 45 29.37 -8.48 8.97
C CYS A 45 30.27 -7.32 9.40
N LEU A 46 31.18 -7.56 10.36
CA LEU A 46 32.25 -6.64 10.73
C LEU A 46 33.45 -6.69 9.77
N GLY A 47 33.47 -7.61 8.80
CA GLY A 47 34.59 -7.75 7.87
C GLY A 47 35.91 -8.12 8.54
N LEU A 48 35.87 -8.90 9.63
CA LEU A 48 37.09 -9.30 10.33
C LEU A 48 37.95 -10.25 9.47
N PRO A 49 39.29 -10.19 9.58
CA PRO A 49 40.18 -11.07 8.83
C PRO A 49 39.85 -12.56 9.02
N GLY A 50 39.75 -13.30 7.92
CA GLY A 50 39.45 -14.73 7.91
C GLY A 50 37.96 -15.09 7.99
N SER A 51 37.06 -14.11 8.07
CA SER A 51 35.62 -14.35 7.97
C SER A 51 35.17 -14.58 6.52
N LEU A 52 34.16 -15.43 6.30
CA LEU A 52 33.61 -15.74 4.99
C LEU A 52 32.07 -15.60 4.99
N PRO A 53 31.46 -15.07 3.90
CA PRO A 53 30.02 -14.95 3.77
C PRO A 53 29.34 -16.31 3.49
N VAL A 54 28.14 -16.50 4.04
CA VAL A 54 27.27 -17.65 3.71
C VAL A 54 25.88 -17.17 3.38
N MET A 55 25.44 -17.37 2.13
CA MET A 55 24.17 -16.85 1.62
C MET A 55 22.95 -17.40 2.37
N ASN A 56 22.05 -16.51 2.74
CA ASN A 56 20.75 -16.80 3.31
C ASN A 56 19.76 -17.27 2.22
N ARG A 57 19.34 -18.54 2.29
CA ARG A 57 18.36 -19.12 1.36
C ARG A 57 17.01 -18.39 1.39
N LYS A 58 16.51 -18.04 2.57
CA LYS A 58 15.21 -17.37 2.71
C LYS A 58 15.22 -15.99 2.07
N ALA A 59 16.33 -15.25 2.16
CA ALA A 59 16.47 -13.97 1.46
C ALA A 59 16.37 -14.14 -0.06
N PHE A 60 16.99 -15.18 -0.62
CA PHE A 60 16.90 -15.50 -2.04
C PHE A 60 15.49 -15.95 -2.46
N ASP A 61 14.82 -16.76 -1.65
CA ASP A 61 13.45 -17.19 -1.95
C ASP A 61 12.48 -15.99 -1.95
N LEU A 62 12.60 -15.08 -0.97
CA LEU A 62 11.82 -13.84 -0.92
C LEU A 62 12.12 -12.92 -2.12
N SER A 63 13.38 -12.84 -2.57
CA SER A 63 13.74 -12.03 -3.74
C SER A 63 13.16 -12.59 -5.04
N VAL A 64 13.18 -13.92 -5.22
CA VAL A 64 12.51 -14.59 -6.35
C VAL A 64 11.00 -14.39 -6.27
N GLN A 65 10.40 -14.49 -5.08
CA GLN A 65 8.99 -14.21 -4.86
C GLN A 65 8.63 -12.78 -5.30
N THR A 66 9.39 -11.77 -4.88
CA THR A 66 9.18 -10.37 -5.30
C THR A 66 9.33 -10.21 -6.81
N ALA A 67 10.37 -10.79 -7.41
CA ALA A 67 10.62 -10.68 -8.84
C ALA A 67 9.48 -11.32 -9.67
N LEU A 68 8.95 -12.47 -9.25
CA LEU A 68 7.80 -13.10 -9.89
C LEU A 68 6.53 -12.25 -9.74
N ALA A 69 6.30 -11.64 -8.56
CA ALA A 69 5.17 -10.74 -8.32
C ALA A 69 5.26 -9.45 -9.17
N LEU A 70 6.49 -9.04 -9.52
CA LEU A 70 6.81 -7.94 -10.44
C LEU A 70 6.91 -8.39 -11.91
N ASN A 71 6.45 -9.61 -12.22
CA ASN A 71 6.42 -10.17 -13.56
C ASN A 71 7.80 -10.23 -14.25
N CYS A 72 8.90 -10.31 -13.49
CA CYS A 72 10.25 -10.42 -14.02
C CYS A 72 10.53 -11.82 -14.61
N GLU A 73 11.42 -11.85 -15.60
CA GLU A 73 12.12 -13.07 -16.02
C GLU A 73 13.12 -13.48 -14.94
N ILE A 74 13.10 -14.75 -14.50
CA ILE A 74 14.02 -15.30 -13.50
C ILE A 74 15.15 -16.06 -14.19
N ALA A 75 16.39 -15.65 -13.94
CA ALA A 75 17.57 -16.34 -14.45
C ALA A 75 17.80 -17.65 -13.67
N ARG A 76 18.13 -18.72 -14.41
CA ARG A 76 18.48 -20.03 -13.79
C ARG A 76 19.88 -20.07 -13.20
N TYR A 77 20.69 -19.06 -13.51
CA TYR A 77 22.07 -18.94 -13.08
C TYR A 77 22.33 -17.48 -12.74
N THR A 78 22.86 -17.24 -11.56
CA THR A 78 23.28 -15.92 -11.10
C THR A 78 24.54 -16.04 -10.25
N ARG A 79 25.25 -14.94 -10.07
CA ARG A 79 26.44 -14.89 -9.22
C ARG A 79 26.39 -13.64 -8.33
N TRP A 80 27.31 -13.61 -7.38
CA TRP A 80 27.55 -12.46 -6.53
C TRP A 80 28.78 -11.71 -7.03
N ASP A 81 28.76 -10.39 -6.88
CA ASP A 81 29.82 -9.49 -7.28
C ASP A 81 30.15 -8.54 -6.13
N ARG A 82 31.41 -8.10 -6.04
CA ARG A 82 31.86 -7.10 -5.08
C ARG A 82 31.82 -5.72 -5.71
N LYS A 83 30.99 -4.83 -5.14
CA LYS A 83 30.97 -3.39 -5.43
C LYS A 83 31.94 -2.69 -4.47
N GLN A 84 33.10 -2.28 -4.97
CA GLN A 84 34.19 -1.75 -4.15
C GLN A 84 34.00 -0.25 -3.88
N TYR A 85 33.89 0.14 -2.60
CA TYR A 85 33.95 1.54 -2.18
C TYR A 85 34.26 1.65 -0.68
N TYR A 86 34.94 2.73 -0.30
CA TYR A 86 35.32 2.99 1.09
C TYR A 86 34.33 3.95 1.73
N TYR A 87 33.64 3.49 2.78
CA TYR A 87 32.80 4.33 3.62
C TYR A 87 32.72 3.74 5.03
N PRO A 88 32.65 4.56 6.11
CA PRO A 88 32.75 4.05 7.49
C PRO A 88 31.67 3.02 7.90
N ASP A 89 30.50 3.04 7.26
CA ASP A 89 29.41 2.11 7.53
C ASP A 89 29.51 0.77 6.75
N LEU A 90 30.55 0.63 5.91
CA LEU A 90 30.82 -0.54 5.10
C LEU A 90 32.19 -1.13 5.48
N PRO A 91 32.25 -1.95 6.55
CA PRO A 91 33.52 -2.37 7.14
C PRO A 91 34.37 -3.25 6.22
N LYS A 92 33.76 -3.95 5.26
CA LYS A 92 34.47 -4.79 4.28
C LYS A 92 35.17 -4.00 3.18
N ALA A 93 34.88 -2.70 3.04
CA ALA A 93 35.27 -1.85 1.90
C ALA A 93 34.76 -2.33 0.52
N TYR A 94 33.85 -3.31 0.53
CA TYR A 94 33.01 -3.70 -0.59
C TYR A 94 31.65 -4.14 -0.09
N GLN A 95 30.64 -3.91 -0.93
CA GLN A 95 29.29 -4.42 -0.76
C GLN A 95 29.14 -5.63 -1.67
N ILE A 96 28.71 -6.77 -1.12
CA ILE A 96 28.30 -7.91 -1.92
C ILE A 96 26.94 -7.60 -2.53
N SER A 97 26.88 -7.59 -3.86
CA SER A 97 25.70 -7.27 -4.67
C SER A 97 25.68 -8.20 -5.90
N GLN A 98 24.89 -7.86 -6.91
CA GLN A 98 24.88 -8.54 -8.20
C GLN A 98 25.06 -7.49 -9.29
N TYR A 99 25.85 -7.77 -10.33
CA TYR A 99 26.11 -6.78 -11.37
C TYR A 99 25.59 -7.23 -12.74
N ASP A 100 26.38 -7.97 -13.50
CA ASP A 100 26.10 -8.31 -14.90
C ASP A 100 25.13 -9.51 -15.05
N LEU A 101 25.04 -10.36 -14.02
CA LEU A 101 24.17 -11.54 -14.00
C LEU A 101 23.16 -11.51 -12.84
N PRO A 102 22.26 -10.51 -12.77
CA PRO A 102 21.23 -10.47 -11.74
C PRO A 102 20.28 -11.66 -11.89
N PHE A 103 19.69 -12.12 -10.78
CA PHE A 103 18.77 -13.27 -10.82
C PHE A 103 17.42 -12.93 -11.49
N SER A 104 17.10 -11.65 -11.68
CA SER A 104 15.86 -11.21 -12.35
C SER A 104 16.07 -10.06 -13.32
N SER A 105 15.22 -9.97 -14.33
CA SER A 105 15.23 -8.89 -15.32
C SER A 105 13.85 -8.69 -15.98
N LYS A 106 13.67 -7.54 -16.65
CA LYS A 106 12.53 -7.28 -17.56
C LYS A 106 11.14 -7.53 -16.94
N GLY A 107 10.93 -7.01 -15.75
CA GLY A 107 9.61 -7.03 -15.11
C GLY A 107 8.74 -5.85 -15.52
N TRP A 108 7.59 -5.74 -14.87
CA TRP A 108 6.73 -4.57 -14.94
C TRP A 108 5.75 -4.53 -13.76
N LEU A 109 5.38 -3.32 -13.37
CA LEU A 109 4.31 -3.03 -12.42
C LEU A 109 3.27 -2.16 -13.12
N GLU A 110 1.99 -2.49 -12.93
CA GLU A 110 0.89 -1.69 -13.45
C GLU A 110 0.49 -0.62 -12.43
N ILE A 111 0.35 0.62 -12.90
CA ILE A 111 -0.13 1.76 -12.12
C ILE A 111 -1.39 2.35 -12.77
N ALA A 112 -2.28 2.91 -11.96
CA ALA A 112 -3.43 3.65 -12.47
C ALA A 112 -2.98 4.87 -13.29
N ALA A 113 -3.71 5.18 -14.37
CA ALA A 113 -3.48 6.38 -15.17
C ALA A 113 -3.85 7.66 -14.38
N ASP A 114 -3.27 8.81 -14.76
CA ASP A 114 -3.68 10.13 -14.22
C ASP A 114 -5.14 10.44 -14.55
N ASP A 115 -5.57 10.12 -15.78
CA ASP A 115 -6.97 10.19 -16.18
C ASP A 115 -7.65 8.82 -15.99
N PRO A 116 -8.70 8.71 -15.16
CA PRO A 116 -9.47 7.47 -15.02
C PRO A 116 -10.11 6.96 -16.31
N ALA A 117 -10.23 7.80 -17.36
CA ALA A 117 -10.68 7.39 -18.68
C ALA A 117 -9.60 6.65 -19.49
N GLU A 118 -8.33 6.75 -19.09
CA GLU A 118 -7.21 6.06 -19.74
C GLU A 118 -6.94 4.69 -19.10
N PRO A 119 -6.45 3.70 -19.88
CA PRO A 119 -6.09 2.40 -19.33
C PRO A 119 -4.90 2.50 -18.37
N PRO A 120 -4.78 1.59 -17.40
CA PRO A 120 -3.61 1.50 -16.53
C PRO A 120 -2.30 1.42 -17.33
N ARG A 121 -1.25 2.06 -16.82
CA ARG A 121 0.06 2.10 -17.45
C ARG A 121 0.98 1.04 -16.85
N ARG A 122 1.70 0.32 -17.70
CA ARG A 122 2.77 -0.59 -17.28
C ARG A 122 4.09 0.15 -17.21
N ILE A 123 4.65 0.23 -16.01
CA ILE A 123 6.00 0.75 -15.76
C ILE A 123 6.94 -0.44 -15.75
N ARG A 124 7.87 -0.48 -16.71
CA ARG A 124 8.80 -1.60 -16.84
C ARG A 124 9.84 -1.55 -15.71
N ILE A 125 10.34 -2.72 -15.36
CA ILE A 125 11.36 -2.93 -14.33
C ILE A 125 12.57 -3.55 -15.02
N THR A 126 13.71 -2.87 -14.92
CA THR A 126 14.96 -3.36 -15.49
C THR A 126 15.40 -4.63 -14.75
N ARG A 127 15.39 -4.60 -13.41
CA ARG A 127 15.85 -5.69 -12.54
C ARG A 127 15.36 -5.52 -11.08
N ALA A 128 15.30 -6.62 -10.36
CA ALA A 128 15.21 -6.66 -8.89
C ALA A 128 16.30 -7.62 -8.38
N HIS A 129 17.30 -7.13 -7.66
CA HIS A 129 18.50 -7.91 -7.33
C HIS A 129 18.89 -7.76 -5.87
N LEU A 130 19.57 -8.78 -5.35
CA LEU A 130 19.98 -8.80 -3.95
C LEU A 130 21.31 -8.10 -3.74
N GLU A 131 21.40 -7.41 -2.62
CA GLU A 131 22.63 -6.88 -2.05
C GLU A 131 22.55 -6.86 -0.53
N GLU A 132 23.68 -6.66 0.12
CA GLU A 132 23.70 -6.41 1.56
C GLU A 132 23.59 -4.92 1.88
N ASP A 133 22.87 -4.58 2.94
CA ASP A 133 22.79 -3.20 3.41
C ASP A 133 24.06 -2.75 4.13
N ALA A 134 24.33 -1.45 4.10
CA ALA A 134 25.38 -0.82 4.88
C ALA A 134 24.89 -0.49 6.30
N GLY A 135 25.83 -0.14 7.18
CA GLY A 135 25.53 0.37 8.51
C GLY A 135 24.88 1.75 8.48
N LYS A 136 24.77 2.37 9.65
CA LYS A 136 24.24 3.73 9.82
C LYS A 136 25.34 4.63 10.37
N ASN A 137 25.51 5.79 9.73
CA ASN A 137 26.31 6.88 10.27
C ASN A 137 25.39 7.88 10.96
N VAL A 138 25.76 8.28 12.18
CA VAL A 138 25.10 9.37 12.93
C VAL A 138 26.11 10.49 13.09
N HIS A 139 25.78 11.65 12.54
CA HIS A 139 26.58 12.85 12.65
C HIS A 139 26.06 13.71 13.80
N ASP A 140 26.95 14.43 14.49
CA ASP A 140 26.56 15.39 15.51
C ASP A 140 25.91 16.62 14.84
N GLU A 141 24.60 16.77 15.03
CA GLU A 141 23.77 17.84 14.44
C GLU A 141 24.02 19.22 15.07
N SER A 142 24.79 19.32 16.17
CA SER A 142 25.07 20.59 16.85
C SER A 142 25.94 21.56 16.04
N GLY A 143 26.46 21.13 14.90
CA GLY A 143 27.40 21.91 14.07
C GLY A 143 28.77 22.11 14.74
N ARG A 144 29.01 21.49 15.90
CA ARG A 144 30.27 21.54 16.66
C ARG A 144 30.97 20.19 16.76
N GLY A 145 30.31 19.10 16.40
CA GLY A 145 30.91 17.77 16.47
C GLY A 145 31.88 17.52 15.34
N ALA A 146 33.09 17.07 15.71
CA ALA A 146 34.12 16.66 14.76
C ALA A 146 33.98 15.18 14.33
N ASP A 147 33.21 14.40 15.08
CA ASP A 147 33.18 12.94 14.96
C ASP A 147 31.84 12.42 14.43
N SER A 148 31.90 11.33 13.68
CA SER A 148 30.72 10.56 13.25
C SER A 148 30.70 9.23 14.00
N ARG A 149 29.52 8.80 14.44
CA ARG A 149 29.31 7.53 15.13
C ARG A 149 28.79 6.49 14.13
N VAL A 150 29.40 5.31 14.13
CA VAL A 150 29.03 4.21 13.24
C VAL A 150 28.28 3.14 14.03
N ASP A 151 27.09 2.78 13.55
CA ASP A 151 26.33 1.63 14.02
C ASP A 151 26.21 0.58 12.91
N LEU A 152 26.76 -0.61 13.17
CA LEU A 152 26.84 -1.73 12.23
C LEU A 152 25.75 -2.79 12.48
N ASN A 153 24.75 -2.51 13.32
CA ASN A 153 23.58 -3.39 13.49
C ASN A 153 22.91 -3.72 12.16
N ARG A 154 22.79 -2.73 11.26
CA ARG A 154 22.17 -2.88 9.94
C ARG A 154 23.08 -3.51 8.88
N THR A 155 24.40 -3.47 9.06
CA THR A 155 25.36 -3.97 8.07
C THR A 155 25.14 -5.45 7.81
N GLY A 156 24.92 -5.84 6.56
CA GLY A 156 24.67 -7.23 6.16
C GLY A 156 23.20 -7.62 6.07
N THR A 157 22.26 -6.75 6.45
CA THR A 157 20.81 -7.02 6.31
C THR A 157 20.45 -7.24 4.84
N PRO A 158 19.59 -8.22 4.48
CA PRO A 158 19.24 -8.47 3.08
C PRO A 158 18.47 -7.30 2.49
N LEU A 159 18.97 -6.79 1.37
CA LEU A 159 18.41 -5.67 0.66
C LEU A 159 18.10 -6.10 -0.78
N LEU A 160 16.91 -5.76 -1.25
CA LEU A 160 16.49 -5.95 -2.63
C LEU A 160 16.45 -4.58 -3.32
N GLU A 161 17.29 -4.38 -4.32
CA GLU A 161 17.28 -3.18 -5.16
C GLU A 161 16.44 -3.43 -6.42
N ILE A 162 15.32 -2.70 -6.52
CA ILE A 162 14.36 -2.73 -7.62
C ILE A 162 14.57 -1.46 -8.46
N VAL A 163 15.00 -1.65 -9.71
CA VAL A 163 15.30 -0.56 -10.63
C VAL A 163 14.24 -0.51 -11.71
N SER A 164 13.52 0.61 -11.80
CA SER A 164 12.55 0.84 -12.86
C SER A 164 13.25 1.25 -14.16
N GLU A 165 12.64 0.93 -15.29
CA GLU A 165 12.93 1.65 -16.53
C GLU A 165 12.48 3.12 -16.37
N PRO A 166 13.06 4.06 -17.15
CA PRO A 166 12.69 5.47 -17.11
C PRO A 166 11.34 5.72 -17.85
N ASP A 167 10.26 5.06 -17.41
CA ASP A 167 8.94 5.08 -18.03
C ASP A 167 7.97 6.09 -17.40
N LEU A 168 8.30 6.60 -16.22
CA LEU A 168 7.48 7.55 -15.46
C LEU A 168 7.62 8.97 -16.06
N ARG A 169 6.52 9.70 -16.11
CA ARG A 169 6.38 10.99 -16.83
C ARG A 169 5.91 12.15 -15.97
N THR A 170 5.37 11.88 -14.79
CA THR A 170 4.91 12.90 -13.84
C THR A 170 5.36 12.55 -12.41
N ALA A 171 5.40 13.55 -11.53
CA ALA A 171 5.68 13.32 -10.11
C ALA A 171 4.57 12.47 -9.44
N SER A 172 3.32 12.69 -9.84
CA SER A 172 2.15 11.87 -9.45
C SER A 172 2.33 10.39 -9.83
N GLU A 173 2.80 10.10 -11.06
CA GLU A 173 3.12 8.73 -11.46
C GLU A 173 4.23 8.11 -10.60
N ALA A 174 5.29 8.86 -10.30
CA ALA A 174 6.38 8.36 -9.45
C ALA A 174 5.88 8.00 -8.04
N ARG A 175 5.02 8.84 -7.46
CA ARG A 175 4.37 8.57 -6.18
C ARG A 175 3.49 7.31 -6.24
N ARG A 176 2.61 7.21 -7.24
CA ARG A 176 1.70 6.05 -7.36
C ARG A 176 2.43 4.75 -7.60
N TYR A 177 3.50 4.78 -8.41
CA TYR A 177 4.38 3.62 -8.57
C TYR A 177 4.94 3.15 -7.22
N LEU A 178 5.40 4.07 -6.38
CA LEU A 178 5.92 3.72 -5.06
C LEU A 178 4.82 3.20 -4.11
N GLU A 179 3.61 3.78 -4.18
CA GLU A 179 2.44 3.32 -3.41
C GLU A 179 2.01 1.90 -3.83
N ASP A 180 1.91 1.63 -5.13
CA ASP A 180 1.56 0.32 -5.68
C ASP A 180 2.66 -0.72 -5.43
N LEU A 181 3.94 -0.33 -5.55
CA LEU A 181 5.07 -1.20 -5.23
C LEU A 181 5.07 -1.56 -3.74
N ARG A 182 4.91 -0.57 -2.85
CA ARG A 182 4.80 -0.82 -1.41
C ARG A 182 3.62 -1.72 -1.08
N SER A 183 2.46 -1.47 -1.66
CA SER A 183 1.27 -2.30 -1.49
C SER A 183 1.57 -3.74 -1.89
N LEU A 184 2.13 -3.95 -3.09
CA LEU A 184 2.53 -5.28 -3.55
C LEU A 184 3.42 -6.00 -2.54
N LEU A 185 4.51 -5.35 -2.10
CA LEU A 185 5.50 -5.91 -1.18
C LEU A 185 4.90 -6.30 0.18
N LEU A 186 4.00 -5.47 0.72
CA LEU A 186 3.26 -5.75 1.96
C LEU A 186 2.35 -6.96 1.80
N PHE A 187 1.59 -7.03 0.70
CA PHE A 187 0.62 -8.10 0.46
C PHE A 187 1.27 -9.46 0.18
N ILE A 188 2.44 -9.48 -0.44
CA ILE A 188 3.22 -10.72 -0.60
C ILE A 188 4.07 -11.04 0.64
N GLY A 189 4.11 -10.15 1.64
CA GLY A 189 4.72 -10.39 2.94
C GLY A 189 6.25 -10.43 2.97
N VAL A 190 6.92 -9.76 2.02
CA VAL A 190 8.40 -9.80 1.90
C VAL A 190 9.11 -8.71 2.73
N SER A 191 8.41 -7.65 3.12
CA SER A 191 8.95 -6.51 3.89
C SER A 191 7.81 -5.79 4.62
N ASP A 192 8.14 -5.02 5.66
CA ASP A 192 7.23 -4.09 6.33
C ASP A 192 7.17 -2.70 5.65
N CYS A 193 8.09 -2.43 4.71
CA CYS A 193 8.12 -1.24 3.86
C CYS A 193 7.94 0.09 4.63
N ASN A 194 8.58 0.20 5.80
CA ASN A 194 8.58 1.40 6.62
C ASN A 194 9.72 2.34 6.19
N MET A 195 9.37 3.46 5.57
CA MET A 195 10.36 4.47 5.15
C MET A 195 11.02 5.19 6.33
N GLN A 196 10.32 5.33 7.47
CA GLN A 196 10.87 6.01 8.65
C GLN A 196 11.95 5.17 9.33
N GLU A 197 11.74 3.85 9.40
CA GLU A 197 12.73 2.89 9.90
C GLU A 197 13.81 2.57 8.85
N GLY A 198 13.56 2.93 7.59
CA GLY A 198 14.51 2.78 6.48
C GLY A 198 14.46 1.42 5.79
N SER A 199 13.44 0.61 6.06
CA SER A 199 13.23 -0.67 5.39
C SER A 199 12.68 -0.52 3.97
N LEU A 200 12.22 0.67 3.60
CA LEU A 200 11.98 1.10 2.22
C LEU A 200 12.69 2.43 1.95
N ARG A 201 13.53 2.48 0.92
CA ARG A 201 14.22 3.70 0.45
C ARG A 201 14.02 3.87 -1.04
N CYS A 202 14.07 5.11 -1.51
CA CYS A 202 13.96 5.43 -2.93
C CYS A 202 14.89 6.58 -3.29
N ASP A 203 15.67 6.37 -4.34
CA ASP A 203 16.37 7.42 -5.08
C ASP A 203 15.66 7.62 -6.42
N ALA A 204 15.59 8.88 -6.88
CA ALA A 204 14.88 9.23 -8.11
C ALA A 204 15.82 9.88 -9.13
N ASN A 205 15.88 9.32 -10.33
CA ASN A 205 16.64 9.85 -11.45
C ASN A 205 15.69 10.63 -12.36
N VAL A 206 15.94 11.94 -12.50
CA VAL A 206 15.07 12.85 -13.26
C VAL A 206 15.88 13.55 -14.34
N ASN A 207 15.36 13.56 -15.56
CA ASN A 207 15.76 14.51 -16.59
C ASN A 207 14.57 14.96 -17.44
N LEU A 208 14.78 16.02 -18.21
CA LEU A 208 13.82 16.54 -19.16
C LEU A 208 14.28 16.19 -20.55
N HIS A 209 13.32 15.93 -21.42
CA HIS A 209 13.60 15.87 -22.83
C HIS A 209 12.78 16.93 -23.55
N VAL A 210 13.48 17.92 -24.07
CA VAL A 210 12.93 19.09 -24.73
C VAL A 210 12.65 18.78 -26.19
N HIS A 211 11.46 19.13 -26.65
CA HIS A 211 11.02 18.97 -28.02
C HIS A 211 11.42 20.22 -28.81
N ASN A 212 12.33 20.04 -29.77
CA ASN A 212 12.84 21.12 -30.60
C ASN A 212 11.87 21.37 -31.78
N ALA A 213 11.92 22.57 -32.35
CA ALA A 213 11.04 22.95 -33.47
C ALA A 213 11.29 22.15 -34.76
N ASP A 214 12.46 21.52 -34.89
CA ASP A 214 12.84 20.65 -36.01
C ASP A 214 12.36 19.19 -35.83
N GLY A 215 11.60 18.90 -34.76
CA GLY A 215 11.11 17.56 -34.44
C GLY A 215 12.14 16.67 -33.72
N THR A 216 13.34 17.18 -33.44
CA THR A 216 14.35 16.44 -32.65
C THR A 216 14.12 16.60 -31.14
N ARG A 217 14.75 15.74 -30.34
CA ARG A 217 14.62 15.72 -28.88
C ARG A 217 15.97 15.95 -28.22
N THR A 218 16.07 16.96 -27.35
CA THR A 218 17.27 17.23 -26.55
C THR A 218 17.06 16.75 -25.12
N ALA A 219 17.86 15.80 -24.64
CA ALA A 219 17.82 15.36 -23.24
C ALA A 219 18.71 16.25 -22.36
N THR A 220 18.17 16.72 -21.23
CA THR A 220 18.93 17.41 -20.19
C THR A 220 19.77 16.42 -19.39
N PRO A 221 20.79 16.89 -18.66
CA PRO A 221 21.57 16.05 -17.74
C PRO A 221 20.69 15.37 -16.69
N ILE A 222 21.07 14.14 -16.33
CA ILE A 222 20.37 13.38 -15.29
C ILE A 222 20.75 13.92 -13.92
N VAL A 223 19.72 14.14 -13.09
CA VAL A 223 19.86 14.46 -11.68
C VAL A 223 19.31 13.31 -10.85
N GLU A 224 20.13 12.80 -9.94
CA GLU A 224 19.76 11.81 -8.95
C GLU A 224 19.41 12.51 -7.65
N LEU A 225 18.13 12.43 -7.29
CA LEU A 225 17.57 12.92 -6.04
C LEU A 225 17.72 11.84 -4.96
N LYS A 226 18.27 12.23 -3.82
CA LYS A 226 18.47 11.38 -2.64
C LYS A 226 17.84 12.01 -1.40
N ASN A 227 17.81 11.26 -0.30
CA ASN A 227 17.33 11.71 1.02
C ASN A 227 15.82 12.04 1.05
N MET A 228 15.00 11.22 0.41
CA MET A 228 13.54 11.38 0.40
C MET A 228 12.89 10.33 1.31
N ASN A 229 12.46 10.75 2.51
CA ASN A 229 11.93 9.85 3.55
C ASN A 229 10.43 9.57 3.46
N SER A 230 9.73 10.04 2.41
CA SER A 230 8.32 9.75 2.17
C SER A 230 7.98 9.83 0.68
N PHE A 231 6.90 9.17 0.25
CA PHE A 231 6.44 9.25 -1.15
C PHE A 231 6.03 10.68 -1.54
N ARG A 232 5.48 11.44 -0.60
CA ARG A 232 5.21 12.87 -0.79
C ARG A 232 6.49 13.67 -1.02
N ASN A 233 7.57 13.35 -0.31
CA ASN A 233 8.86 14.01 -0.53
C ASN A 233 9.42 13.67 -1.92
N VAL A 234 9.24 12.44 -2.41
CA VAL A 234 9.63 12.08 -3.78
C VAL A 234 8.85 12.91 -4.80
N GLU A 235 7.53 12.99 -4.66
CA GLU A 235 6.66 13.80 -5.51
C GLU A 235 7.13 15.27 -5.56
N LEU A 236 7.26 15.91 -4.39
CA LEU A 236 7.67 17.31 -4.29
C LEU A 236 9.09 17.56 -4.81
N ALA A 237 10.03 16.64 -4.55
CA ALA A 237 11.40 16.74 -5.03
C ALA A 237 11.47 16.67 -6.56
N VAL A 238 10.72 15.75 -7.17
CA VAL A 238 10.63 15.61 -8.64
C VAL A 238 10.00 16.86 -9.27
N GLU A 239 8.94 17.43 -8.67
CA GLU A 239 8.31 18.66 -9.15
C GLU A 239 9.24 19.89 -9.06
N TYR A 240 9.96 20.02 -7.95
CA TYR A 240 10.95 21.07 -7.78
C TYR A 240 12.07 20.91 -8.82
N GLU A 241 12.63 19.70 -8.93
CA GLU A 241 13.77 19.43 -9.80
C GLU A 241 13.42 19.61 -11.27
N THR A 242 12.22 19.22 -11.68
CA THR A 242 11.69 19.47 -13.03
C THR A 242 11.71 20.96 -13.36
N ARG A 243 11.16 21.81 -12.48
CA ARG A 243 11.16 23.27 -12.67
C ARG A 243 12.57 23.86 -12.66
N ARG A 244 13.45 23.34 -11.81
CA ARG A 244 14.84 23.77 -11.69
C ARG A 244 15.64 23.44 -12.95
N GLN A 245 15.57 22.20 -13.42
CA GLN A 245 16.22 21.75 -14.66
C GLN A 245 15.71 22.54 -15.86
N TRP A 246 14.41 22.81 -15.94
CA TRP A 246 13.84 23.61 -17.02
C TRP A 246 14.45 25.02 -17.07
N LYS A 247 14.51 25.70 -15.92
CA LYS A 247 15.15 27.02 -15.79
C LYS A 247 16.65 26.97 -16.13
N GLN A 248 17.36 25.91 -15.72
CA GLN A 248 18.77 25.75 -16.04
C GLN A 248 18.99 25.53 -17.53
N TRP A 249 18.19 24.67 -18.16
CA TRP A 249 18.27 24.38 -19.58
C TRP A 249 18.01 25.63 -20.42
N LEU A 250 16.98 26.43 -20.09
CA LEU A 250 16.72 27.71 -20.77
C LEU A 250 17.89 28.69 -20.71
N LYS A 251 18.72 28.63 -19.66
CA LYS A 251 19.89 29.51 -19.49
C LYS A 251 21.14 28.98 -20.17
N THR A 252 21.34 27.67 -20.19
CA THR A 252 22.64 27.04 -20.50
C THR A 252 22.60 26.17 -21.76
N GLY A 253 21.44 25.64 -22.12
CA GLY A 253 21.29 24.67 -23.20
C GLY A 253 21.96 23.32 -22.95
N GLN A 254 22.46 23.07 -21.73
CA GLN A 254 23.25 21.88 -21.40
C GLN A 254 22.49 20.58 -21.68
N LYS A 255 23.21 19.62 -22.27
CA LYS A 255 22.67 18.32 -22.68
C LYS A 255 23.27 17.18 -21.87
N ILE A 256 22.60 16.03 -21.88
CA ILE A 256 23.14 14.81 -21.32
C ILE A 256 24.52 14.50 -21.92
N GLY A 257 25.49 14.16 -21.08
CA GLY A 257 26.88 13.89 -21.48
C GLY A 257 27.79 15.12 -21.57
N GLU A 258 27.25 16.34 -21.65
CA GLU A 258 28.06 17.57 -21.61
C GLU A 258 28.48 17.96 -20.19
N VAL A 259 27.65 17.59 -19.21
CA VAL A 259 27.99 17.69 -17.79
C VAL A 259 27.77 16.35 -17.10
N PRO A 260 28.55 16.04 -16.05
CA PRO A 260 28.38 14.82 -15.30
C PRO A 260 27.01 14.73 -14.59
N LYS A 261 26.62 13.50 -14.25
CA LYS A 261 25.43 13.23 -13.44
C LYS A 261 25.54 13.96 -12.09
N GLN A 262 24.53 14.74 -11.74
CA GLN A 262 24.49 15.46 -10.47
C GLN A 262 23.76 14.63 -9.42
N THR A 263 24.27 14.64 -8.19
CA THR A 263 23.57 14.07 -7.03
C THR A 263 23.10 15.22 -6.13
N ARG A 264 21.79 15.27 -5.89
CA ARG A 264 21.13 16.32 -5.11
C ARG A 264 20.34 15.71 -3.97
N GLY A 265 20.32 16.39 -2.82
CA GLY A 265 19.47 16.03 -1.69
C GLY A 265 18.16 16.81 -1.72
N TRP A 266 17.11 16.24 -1.12
CA TRP A 266 15.87 16.95 -0.80
C TRP A 266 15.91 17.51 0.62
N ASP A 267 15.57 18.79 0.78
CA ASP A 267 15.31 19.45 2.06
C ASP A 267 13.80 19.66 2.20
N ALA A 268 13.18 18.91 3.11
CA ALA A 268 11.73 18.94 3.31
C ALA A 268 11.24 20.21 4.02
N ASP A 269 12.08 20.84 4.85
CA ASP A 269 11.74 22.07 5.58
C ASP A 269 11.73 23.26 4.63
N ARG A 270 12.71 23.31 3.72
CA ARG A 270 12.88 24.39 2.73
C ARG A 270 12.13 24.12 1.43
N ASN A 271 11.63 22.90 1.22
CA ASN A 271 10.98 22.44 -0.02
C ASN A 271 11.84 22.70 -1.27
N GLU A 272 13.13 22.38 -1.20
CA GLU A 272 14.06 22.56 -2.30
C GLU A 272 15.09 21.45 -2.42
N THR A 273 15.65 21.29 -3.63
CA THR A 273 16.79 20.41 -3.87
C THR A 273 18.10 21.17 -3.69
N PHE A 274 19.05 20.60 -2.97
CA PHE A 274 20.38 21.15 -2.79
C PHE A 274 21.45 20.24 -3.40
N GLY A 275 22.53 20.83 -3.92
CA GLY A 275 23.65 20.05 -4.46
C GLY A 275 24.41 19.37 -3.33
N GLN A 276 24.62 18.06 -3.42
CA GLN A 276 25.48 17.32 -2.48
C GLN A 276 26.89 17.17 -3.05
N ARG A 277 26.98 16.67 -4.28
CA ARG A 277 28.24 16.45 -4.97
C ARG A 277 28.03 16.55 -6.48
N GLU A 278 28.94 17.23 -7.16
CA GLU A 278 29.12 17.11 -8.60
C GLU A 278 30.08 15.94 -8.82
N LYS A 279 29.62 14.87 -9.49
CA LYS A 279 30.49 13.72 -9.80
C LYS A 279 31.45 14.18 -10.89
N GLU A 280 32.69 14.55 -10.58
CA GLU A 280 33.68 14.90 -11.62
C GLU A 280 33.94 13.72 -12.59
N GLU A 281 33.79 12.48 -12.11
CA GLU A 281 33.82 11.23 -12.89
C GLU A 281 32.77 10.22 -12.37
N SER A 282 32.35 9.26 -13.21
CA SER A 282 31.59 8.09 -12.75
C SER A 282 32.50 7.28 -11.80
N SER A 283 32.16 7.19 -10.51
CA SER A 283 32.93 6.39 -9.55
C SER A 283 33.14 4.97 -10.07
N ASP A 284 34.40 4.58 -10.28
CA ASP A 284 34.76 3.22 -10.66
C ASP A 284 34.64 2.30 -9.43
N TYR A 285 33.48 1.65 -9.33
CA TYR A 285 33.19 0.67 -8.27
C TYR A 285 33.93 -0.67 -8.46
N ARG A 286 34.73 -0.83 -9.52
CA ARG A 286 35.58 -2.01 -9.78
C ARG A 286 34.85 -3.33 -9.52
N TYR A 287 33.66 -3.49 -10.10
CA TYR A 287 32.88 -4.72 -9.96
C TYR A 287 33.67 -5.93 -10.44
N PHE A 288 33.69 -7.00 -9.64
CA PHE A 288 34.20 -8.30 -10.04
C PHE A 288 33.46 -9.41 -9.28
N PRO A 289 33.45 -10.65 -9.80
CA PRO A 289 32.78 -11.78 -9.15
C PRO A 289 33.34 -12.02 -7.75
N ASP A 290 32.46 -12.24 -6.77
CA ASP A 290 32.87 -12.58 -5.42
C ASP A 290 33.41 -14.03 -5.39
N PRO A 291 34.72 -14.24 -5.10
CA PRO A 291 35.31 -15.57 -5.10
C PRO A 291 34.88 -16.43 -3.89
N ASP A 292 34.35 -15.81 -2.82
CA ASP A 292 33.98 -16.50 -1.59
C ASP A 292 32.59 -17.14 -1.69
N LEU A 293 31.79 -16.76 -2.69
CA LEU A 293 30.43 -17.24 -2.90
C LEU A 293 30.33 -18.00 -4.24
N LEU A 294 29.84 -19.23 -4.17
CA LEU A 294 29.53 -19.99 -5.36
C LEU A 294 28.34 -19.37 -6.11
N PRO A 295 28.30 -19.52 -7.45
CA PRO A 295 27.11 -19.15 -8.23
C PRO A 295 25.86 -19.89 -7.73
N VAL A 296 24.72 -19.22 -7.86
CA VAL A 296 23.41 -19.78 -7.49
C VAL A 296 22.72 -20.27 -8.76
N THR A 297 22.32 -21.53 -8.76
CA THR A 297 21.50 -22.14 -9.81
C THR A 297 20.10 -22.42 -9.30
N THR A 298 19.09 -21.88 -10.00
CA THR A 298 17.68 -22.08 -9.67
C THR A 298 17.04 -22.98 -10.72
N THR A 299 16.44 -24.08 -10.26
CA THR A 299 15.72 -25.01 -11.12
C THR A 299 14.34 -24.46 -11.50
N VAL A 300 13.75 -24.99 -12.57
CA VAL A 300 12.40 -24.58 -12.99
C VAL A 300 11.39 -24.97 -11.91
N GLU A 301 11.57 -26.14 -11.32
CA GLU A 301 10.73 -26.69 -10.26
C GLU A 301 10.68 -25.76 -9.04
N GLN A 302 11.82 -25.22 -8.61
CA GLN A 302 11.89 -24.23 -7.52
C GLN A 302 11.17 -22.92 -7.87
N ILE A 303 11.32 -22.44 -9.10
CA ILE A 303 10.64 -21.22 -9.56
C ILE A 303 9.12 -21.45 -9.57
N GLU A 304 8.65 -22.59 -10.06
CA GLU A 304 7.23 -22.94 -10.07
C GLU A 304 6.67 -23.15 -8.66
N GLU A 305 7.45 -23.72 -7.73
CA GLU A 305 7.07 -23.86 -6.33
C GLU A 305 6.84 -22.48 -5.68
N ILE A 306 7.79 -21.56 -5.83
CA ILE A 306 7.65 -20.19 -5.33
C ILE A 306 6.46 -19.50 -5.99
N ARG A 307 6.27 -19.65 -7.31
CA ARG A 307 5.14 -19.06 -8.03
C ARG A 307 3.79 -19.56 -7.50
N ARG A 308 3.67 -20.84 -7.16
CA ARG A 308 2.44 -21.41 -6.58
C ARG A 308 2.20 -20.95 -5.15
N SER A 309 3.26 -20.65 -4.39
CA SER A 309 3.15 -20.12 -3.02
C SER A 309 2.88 -18.61 -2.96
N LEU A 310 2.92 -17.90 -4.10
CA LEU A 310 2.68 -16.47 -4.13
C LEU A 310 1.28 -16.16 -3.58
N PRO A 311 1.19 -15.28 -2.55
CA PRO A 311 -0.08 -14.71 -2.18
C PRO A 311 -0.69 -13.95 -3.36
N GLU A 312 -2.02 -13.86 -3.39
CA GLU A 312 -2.73 -13.05 -4.36
C GLU A 312 -2.20 -11.60 -4.31
N THR A 313 -1.92 -10.99 -5.46
CA THR A 313 -1.43 -9.61 -5.51
C THR A 313 -2.57 -8.62 -5.29
N PRO A 314 -2.29 -7.34 -4.94
CA PRO A 314 -3.34 -6.32 -4.84
C PRO A 314 -4.16 -6.17 -6.13
N ALA A 315 -3.50 -6.26 -7.29
CA ALA A 315 -4.17 -6.18 -8.59
C ALA A 315 -5.13 -7.36 -8.82
N ALA A 316 -4.70 -8.59 -8.49
CA ALA A 316 -5.55 -9.78 -8.58
C ALA A 316 -6.73 -9.70 -7.60
N ARG A 317 -6.50 -9.28 -6.34
CA ARG A 317 -7.57 -9.05 -5.36
C ARG A 317 -8.56 -8.00 -5.85
N ARG A 318 -8.08 -6.90 -6.46
CA ARG A 318 -8.94 -5.84 -7.00
C ARG A 318 -9.91 -6.39 -8.03
N GLU A 319 -9.41 -7.20 -8.97
CA GLU A 319 -10.26 -7.83 -9.98
C GLU A 319 -11.25 -8.82 -9.38
N ARG A 320 -10.81 -9.64 -8.42
CA ARG A 320 -11.68 -10.59 -7.71
C ARG A 320 -12.78 -9.89 -6.92
N PHE A 321 -12.47 -8.80 -6.19
CA PHE A 321 -13.45 -8.05 -5.41
C PHE A 321 -14.52 -7.43 -6.31
N ARG A 322 -14.13 -6.94 -7.50
CA ARG A 322 -15.08 -6.41 -8.48
C ARG A 322 -15.95 -7.51 -9.10
N SER A 323 -15.33 -8.60 -9.57
CA SER A 323 -16.02 -9.66 -10.31
C SER A 323 -16.86 -10.60 -9.43
N VAL A 324 -16.36 -10.95 -8.24
CA VAL A 324 -16.99 -11.92 -7.33
C VAL A 324 -17.86 -11.23 -6.27
N LEU A 325 -17.37 -10.14 -5.67
CA LEU A 325 -18.10 -9.44 -4.59
C LEU A 325 -18.94 -8.26 -5.12
N GLY A 326 -18.79 -7.90 -6.39
CA GLY A 326 -19.53 -6.81 -7.02
C GLY A 326 -19.18 -5.43 -6.46
N LEU A 327 -17.99 -5.27 -5.85
CA LEU A 327 -17.57 -4.00 -5.26
C LEU A 327 -17.26 -2.95 -6.33
N THR A 328 -17.46 -1.69 -5.97
CA THR A 328 -17.01 -0.58 -6.82
C THR A 328 -15.49 -0.49 -6.78
N GLU A 329 -14.90 0.17 -7.79
CA GLU A 329 -13.46 0.44 -7.80
C GLU A 329 -13.03 1.28 -6.59
N TYR A 330 -13.86 2.25 -6.21
CA TYR A 330 -13.63 3.08 -5.03
C TYR A 330 -13.55 2.24 -3.75
N ASP A 331 -14.57 1.42 -3.46
CA ASP A 331 -14.60 0.60 -2.25
C ASP A 331 -13.43 -0.37 -2.19
N THR A 332 -13.10 -0.97 -3.34
CA THR A 332 -11.98 -1.91 -3.48
C THR A 332 -10.65 -1.22 -3.18
N ASN A 333 -10.42 -0.03 -3.74
CA ASN A 333 -9.19 0.72 -3.49
C ASN A 333 -9.10 1.19 -2.03
N VAL A 334 -10.21 1.59 -1.42
CA VAL A 334 -10.25 1.92 0.02
C VAL A 334 -9.82 0.71 0.84
N LEU A 335 -10.41 -0.46 0.65
CA LEU A 335 -10.07 -1.67 1.41
C LEU A 335 -8.60 -2.08 1.26
N LEU A 336 -8.10 -2.14 0.00
CA LEU A 336 -6.72 -2.53 -0.26
C LEU A 336 -5.70 -1.51 0.27
N SER A 337 -6.04 -0.22 0.30
CA SER A 337 -5.14 0.84 0.81
C SER A 337 -4.80 0.69 2.30
N GLN A 338 -5.65 0.00 3.05
CA GLN A 338 -5.46 -0.24 4.48
C GLN A 338 -4.50 -1.40 4.75
N GLY A 339 -4.05 -2.11 3.71
CA GLY A 339 -3.05 -3.16 3.78
C GLY A 339 -3.62 -4.57 3.99
N PRO A 340 -2.72 -5.57 4.08
CA PRO A 340 -3.09 -6.99 4.04
C PRO A 340 -3.92 -7.43 5.23
N ALA A 341 -3.66 -6.91 6.43
CA ALA A 341 -4.35 -7.30 7.65
C ALA A 341 -5.85 -6.97 7.60
N LEU A 342 -6.21 -5.70 7.31
CA LEU A 342 -7.61 -5.29 7.20
C LEU A 342 -8.28 -5.98 6.00
N THR A 343 -7.57 -6.13 4.88
CA THR A 343 -8.12 -6.79 3.70
C THR A 343 -8.51 -8.24 4.03
N ALA A 344 -7.63 -9.01 4.67
CA ALA A 344 -7.92 -10.39 5.07
C ALA A 344 -9.08 -10.46 6.07
N TRP A 345 -9.13 -9.53 7.03
CA TRP A 345 -10.22 -9.42 7.99
C TRP A 345 -11.57 -9.11 7.30
N PHE A 346 -11.59 -8.20 6.33
CA PHE A 346 -12.76 -7.90 5.50
C PHE A 346 -13.24 -9.13 4.73
N GLU A 347 -12.31 -9.88 4.11
CA GLU A 347 -12.67 -11.09 3.36
C GLU A 347 -13.34 -12.13 4.26
N GLN A 348 -12.84 -12.29 5.48
CA GLN A 348 -13.45 -13.16 6.48
C GLN A 348 -14.87 -12.70 6.86
N VAL A 349 -15.07 -11.41 7.11
CA VAL A 349 -16.41 -10.83 7.37
C VAL A 349 -17.35 -11.07 6.19
N SER A 350 -16.89 -10.79 4.97
CA SER A 350 -17.64 -10.99 3.73
C SER A 350 -18.07 -12.44 3.55
N GLN A 351 -17.20 -13.39 3.87
CA GLN A 351 -17.49 -14.82 3.79
C GLN A 351 -18.54 -15.24 4.83
N LEU A 352 -18.42 -14.75 6.07
CA LEU A 352 -19.32 -15.11 7.16
C LEU A 352 -20.73 -14.56 6.97
N CYS A 353 -20.87 -13.31 6.52
CA CYS A 353 -22.18 -12.72 6.28
C CYS A 353 -22.81 -13.18 4.95
N GLY A 354 -21.97 -13.53 3.97
CA GLY A 354 -22.41 -13.93 2.62
C GLY A 354 -22.82 -12.76 1.71
N ASP A 355 -22.47 -11.53 2.08
CA ASP A 355 -22.73 -10.32 1.28
C ASP A 355 -21.52 -9.37 1.33
N GLY A 356 -20.71 -9.40 0.27
CA GLY A 356 -19.51 -8.58 0.16
C GLY A 356 -19.78 -7.08 0.10
N LYS A 357 -20.90 -6.64 -0.46
CA LYS A 357 -21.26 -5.22 -0.52
C LYS A 357 -21.65 -4.70 0.86
N LEU A 358 -22.46 -5.48 1.59
CA LEU A 358 -22.82 -5.15 2.96
C LEU A 358 -21.57 -5.09 3.85
N ALA A 359 -20.69 -6.09 3.75
CA ALA A 359 -19.42 -6.11 4.47
C ALA A 359 -18.57 -4.88 4.12
N ALA A 360 -18.33 -4.61 2.84
CA ALA A 360 -17.50 -3.49 2.40
C ALA A 360 -18.03 -2.15 2.93
N ASN A 361 -19.34 -1.90 2.83
CA ASN A 361 -19.94 -0.68 3.35
C ASN A 361 -19.73 -0.51 4.87
N TRP A 362 -19.90 -1.58 5.65
CA TRP A 362 -19.67 -1.53 7.09
C TRP A 362 -18.20 -1.34 7.44
N VAL A 363 -17.30 -2.02 6.74
CA VAL A 363 -15.86 -1.87 6.96
C VAL A 363 -15.42 -0.45 6.63
N THR A 364 -15.80 0.09 5.47
CA THR A 364 -15.34 1.42 5.03
C THR A 364 -15.96 2.58 5.81
N GLN A 365 -17.17 2.43 6.34
CA GLN A 365 -17.88 3.50 7.03
C GLN A 365 -17.79 3.43 8.56
N ASP A 366 -18.07 2.26 9.14
CA ASP A 366 -18.22 2.11 10.58
C ASP A 366 -16.90 1.63 11.21
N ILE A 367 -16.28 0.57 10.66
CA ILE A 367 -15.04 0.00 11.22
C ILE A 367 -13.85 0.94 11.04
N LEU A 368 -13.62 1.45 9.82
CA LEU A 368 -12.51 2.38 9.57
C LEU A 368 -12.64 3.67 10.38
N ARG A 369 -13.86 4.19 10.57
CA ARG A 369 -14.10 5.37 11.42
C ARG A 369 -13.64 5.09 12.85
N ASP A 370 -14.02 3.94 13.39
CA ASP A 370 -13.75 3.61 14.80
C ASP A 370 -12.28 3.23 15.03
N LEU A 371 -11.65 2.50 14.11
CA LEU A 371 -10.20 2.25 14.13
C LEU A 371 -9.40 3.57 14.19
N ASN A 372 -9.77 4.54 13.36
CA ASN A 372 -9.14 5.85 13.34
C ASN A 372 -9.42 6.67 14.61
N ALA A 373 -10.64 6.58 15.16
CA ALA A 373 -11.00 7.28 16.39
C ALA A 373 -10.25 6.74 17.61
N ASP A 374 -10.05 5.43 17.67
CA ASP A 374 -9.36 4.75 18.77
C ASP A 374 -7.84 4.75 18.59
N GLY A 375 -7.34 4.95 17.37
CA GLY A 375 -5.91 4.88 17.04
C GLY A 375 -5.34 3.46 17.13
N VAL A 376 -6.16 2.43 16.88
CA VAL A 376 -5.78 1.01 16.98
C VAL A 376 -5.72 0.34 15.62
N THR A 377 -4.94 -0.73 15.52
CA THR A 377 -4.91 -1.58 14.33
C THR A 377 -6.06 -2.59 14.33
N ILE A 378 -6.35 -3.20 13.17
CA ILE A 378 -7.37 -4.26 13.10
C ILE A 378 -7.04 -5.48 13.97
N HIS A 379 -5.77 -5.70 14.31
CA HIS A 379 -5.36 -6.80 15.20
C HIS A 379 -5.68 -6.53 16.67
N GLU A 380 -5.74 -5.25 17.06
CA GLU A 380 -6.05 -4.81 18.42
C GLU A 380 -7.54 -4.48 18.57
N PHE A 381 -8.29 -4.46 17.47
CA PHE A 381 -9.69 -4.10 17.47
C PHE A 381 -10.54 -5.21 18.10
N ALA A 382 -11.29 -4.85 19.15
CA ALA A 382 -12.03 -5.82 19.95
C ALA A 382 -13.12 -6.56 19.16
N VAL A 383 -13.77 -5.89 18.20
CA VAL A 383 -14.80 -6.53 17.37
C VAL A 383 -14.12 -7.36 16.30
N THR A 384 -14.10 -8.68 16.48
CA THR A 384 -13.47 -9.61 15.54
C THR A 384 -14.29 -9.76 14.26
N ALA A 385 -13.69 -10.39 13.24
CA ALA A 385 -14.36 -10.66 11.97
C ALA A 385 -15.56 -11.60 12.17
N GLU A 386 -15.47 -12.53 13.11
CA GLU A 386 -16.55 -13.43 13.51
C GLU A 386 -17.75 -12.66 14.06
N ILE A 387 -17.50 -11.73 14.99
CA ILE A 387 -18.55 -10.94 15.63
C ILE A 387 -19.26 -10.06 14.58
N LEU A 388 -18.50 -9.32 13.77
CA LEU A 388 -19.11 -8.49 12.73
C LEU A 388 -19.82 -9.35 11.68
N GLY A 389 -19.20 -10.45 11.25
CA GLY A 389 -19.80 -11.40 10.31
C GLY A 389 -21.16 -11.92 10.77
N THR A 390 -21.27 -12.33 12.03
CA THR A 390 -22.53 -12.78 12.66
C THR A 390 -23.58 -11.66 12.72
N LEU A 391 -23.17 -10.44 13.07
CA LEU A 391 -24.07 -9.29 13.08
C LEU A 391 -24.60 -8.96 11.67
N LEU A 392 -23.72 -8.91 10.68
CA LEU A 392 -24.10 -8.63 9.30
C LEU A 392 -24.93 -9.76 8.69
N LYS A 393 -24.71 -11.01 9.11
CA LYS A 393 -25.56 -12.14 8.72
C LYS A 393 -27.01 -11.90 9.16
N CYS A 394 -27.24 -11.34 10.35
CA CYS A 394 -28.58 -11.02 10.82
C CYS A 394 -29.28 -9.93 9.98
N ILE A 395 -28.52 -9.00 9.39
CA ILE A 395 -29.06 -8.04 8.41
C ILE A 395 -29.37 -8.76 7.10
N GLN A 396 -28.44 -9.58 6.61
CA GLN A 396 -28.56 -10.33 5.35
C GLN A 396 -29.76 -11.29 5.34
N THR A 397 -30.09 -11.89 6.49
CA THR A 397 -31.27 -12.76 6.65
C THR A 397 -32.54 -12.00 7.01
N GLU A 398 -32.52 -10.66 6.96
CA GLU A 398 -33.66 -9.79 7.31
C GLU A 398 -34.25 -10.08 8.71
N ARG A 399 -33.39 -10.41 9.68
CA ARG A 399 -33.78 -10.58 11.09
C ARG A 399 -33.79 -9.24 11.81
N ILE A 400 -32.84 -8.37 11.49
CA ILE A 400 -32.72 -7.02 12.06
C ILE A 400 -32.51 -5.99 10.94
N THR A 401 -32.85 -4.73 11.21
CA THR A 401 -32.55 -3.62 10.29
C THR A 401 -31.09 -3.18 10.42
N THR A 402 -30.54 -2.46 9.44
CA THR A 402 -29.20 -1.84 9.55
C THR A 402 -29.10 -0.89 10.75
N LYS A 403 -30.19 -0.19 11.10
CA LYS A 403 -30.23 0.68 12.28
C LYS A 403 -30.10 -0.16 13.55
N SER A 404 -30.91 -1.20 13.68
CA SER A 404 -30.85 -2.16 14.81
C SER A 404 -29.45 -2.76 14.94
N ALA A 405 -28.82 -3.12 13.83
CA ALA A 405 -27.47 -3.68 13.84
C ALA A 405 -26.44 -2.68 14.37
N ARG A 406 -26.54 -1.39 14.02
CA ARG A 406 -25.66 -0.35 14.58
C ARG A 406 -25.86 -0.16 16.08
N GLU A 407 -27.07 -0.37 16.59
CA GLU A 407 -27.35 -0.34 18.03
C GLU A 407 -26.70 -1.54 18.76
N VAL A 408 -26.73 -2.73 18.16
CA VAL A 408 -26.03 -3.92 18.68
C VAL A 408 -24.52 -3.72 18.63
N TYR A 409 -23.98 -3.23 17.51
CA TYR A 409 -22.56 -2.92 17.35
C TYR A 409 -22.06 -1.91 18.40
N ALA A 410 -22.82 -0.83 18.64
CA ALA A 410 -22.48 0.15 19.66
C ALA A 410 -22.47 -0.46 21.07
N ALA A 411 -23.39 -1.38 21.36
CA ALA A 411 -23.42 -2.10 22.63
C ALA A 411 -22.20 -3.02 22.80
N LEU A 412 -21.83 -3.78 21.77
CA LEU A 412 -20.63 -4.63 21.77
C LEU A 412 -19.35 -3.80 22.00
N ARG A 413 -19.24 -2.65 21.32
CA ARG A 413 -18.14 -1.70 21.52
C ARG A 413 -18.09 -1.16 22.95
N SER A 414 -19.24 -0.85 23.55
CA SER A 414 -19.34 -0.41 24.94
C SER A 414 -18.90 -1.51 25.91
N ASP A 415 -19.35 -2.74 25.70
CA ASP A 415 -18.95 -3.88 26.52
C ASP A 415 -17.44 -4.15 26.42
N ALA A 416 -16.87 -4.07 25.22
CA ALA A 416 -15.42 -4.19 25.01
C ALA A 416 -14.62 -3.06 25.68
N ALA A 417 -15.12 -1.81 25.65
CA ALA A 417 -14.49 -0.68 26.33
C ALA A 417 -14.51 -0.83 27.87
N GLU A 418 -15.44 -1.62 28.40
CA GLU A 418 -15.51 -2.02 29.80
C GLU A 418 -14.70 -3.31 30.10
N GLU A 419 -13.82 -3.72 29.18
CA GLU A 419 -12.98 -4.92 29.27
C GLU A 419 -13.78 -6.23 29.43
N LYS A 420 -15.06 -6.24 29.03
CA LYS A 420 -15.85 -7.48 28.97
C LYS A 420 -15.43 -8.28 27.74
N ALA A 421 -15.30 -9.59 27.92
CA ALA A 421 -15.16 -10.49 26.79
C ALA A 421 -16.43 -10.39 25.93
N ILE A 422 -16.25 -10.16 24.63
CA ILE A 422 -17.32 -10.16 23.64
C ILE A 422 -17.14 -11.35 22.71
N GLU A 423 -18.22 -12.07 22.44
CA GLU A 423 -18.24 -13.25 21.58
C GLU A 423 -19.35 -13.13 20.52
N PRO A 424 -19.31 -13.91 19.42
CA PRO A 424 -20.37 -13.90 18.42
C PRO A 424 -21.78 -14.16 19.00
N ALA A 425 -21.89 -14.93 20.09
CA ALA A 425 -23.15 -15.21 20.77
C ALA A 425 -23.79 -13.95 21.41
N ASP A 426 -22.99 -12.93 21.75
CA ASP A 426 -23.50 -11.68 22.30
C ASP A 426 -24.34 -10.89 21.30
N VAL A 427 -24.14 -11.10 20.00
CA VAL A 427 -24.99 -10.51 18.95
C VAL A 427 -26.44 -10.94 19.15
N ASP A 428 -26.67 -12.25 19.28
CA ASP A 428 -28.02 -12.80 19.47
C ASP A 428 -28.62 -12.36 20.80
N ARG A 429 -27.82 -12.41 21.87
CA ARG A 429 -28.23 -11.96 23.21
C ARG A 429 -28.71 -10.50 23.19
N LEU A 430 -27.91 -9.60 22.61
CA LEU A 430 -28.23 -8.17 22.53
C LEU A 430 -29.44 -7.89 21.64
N ILE A 431 -29.62 -8.62 20.54
CA ILE A 431 -30.81 -8.51 19.68
C ILE A 431 -32.08 -8.85 20.47
N THR A 432 -32.06 -9.94 21.24
CA THR A 432 -33.21 -10.38 22.04
C THR A 432 -33.48 -9.47 23.23
N GLU A 433 -32.45 -9.14 24.03
CA GLU A 433 -32.57 -8.27 25.21
C GLU A 433 -33.14 -6.89 24.86
N ARG A 434 -32.70 -6.33 23.73
CA ARG A 434 -33.12 -5.01 23.27
C ARG A 434 -34.33 -5.03 22.34
N LYS A 435 -34.91 -6.21 22.07
CA LYS A 435 -36.11 -6.40 21.21
C LYS A 435 -35.94 -5.77 19.82
N LEU A 436 -34.80 -6.03 19.19
CA LEU A 436 -34.36 -5.38 17.94
C LEU A 436 -34.74 -6.13 16.66
N GLU A 437 -35.40 -7.29 16.80
CA GLU A 437 -35.87 -8.09 15.67
C GLU A 437 -36.95 -7.37 14.86
N ILE A 438 -36.94 -7.58 13.55
CA ILE A 438 -37.96 -7.04 12.65
C ILE A 438 -39.29 -7.72 12.97
N VAL A 439 -40.26 -6.92 13.39
CA VAL A 439 -41.64 -7.38 13.61
C VAL A 439 -42.29 -7.61 12.26
N ARG A 440 -42.44 -8.89 11.87
CA ARG A 440 -43.16 -9.30 10.65
C ARG A 440 -44.67 -9.44 10.85
N ASP A 441 -45.21 -9.03 12.00
CA ASP A 441 -46.64 -9.14 12.28
C ASP A 441 -47.45 -8.25 11.35
N THR A 442 -48.10 -8.91 10.39
CA THR A 442 -48.94 -8.29 9.39
C THR A 442 -50.12 -7.54 10.01
N GLY A 443 -50.66 -7.98 11.15
CA GLY A 443 -51.86 -7.41 11.77
C GLY A 443 -51.63 -6.04 12.40
N ALA A 444 -50.52 -5.86 13.12
CA ALA A 444 -50.14 -4.59 13.72
C ALA A 444 -49.80 -3.54 12.63
N MET A 445 -49.13 -3.96 11.56
CA MET A 445 -48.79 -3.09 10.44
C MET A 445 -50.04 -2.65 9.65
N ASP A 446 -51.00 -3.55 9.41
CA ASP A 446 -52.26 -3.21 8.75
C ASP A 446 -53.09 -2.23 9.59
N THR A 447 -53.10 -2.43 10.91
CA THR A 447 -53.79 -1.53 11.85
C THR A 447 -53.16 -0.13 11.86
N ALA A 448 -51.82 -0.05 11.87
CA ALA A 448 -51.10 1.22 11.81
C ALA A 448 -51.26 1.92 10.45
N ILE A 449 -51.28 1.17 9.34
CA ILE A 449 -51.57 1.71 8.00
C ILE A 449 -52.98 2.29 7.96
N ALA A 450 -53.99 1.56 8.47
CA ALA A 450 -55.36 2.03 8.53
C ALA A 450 -55.49 3.31 9.38
N ALA A 451 -54.84 3.35 10.55
CA ALA A 451 -54.83 4.52 11.41
C ALA A 451 -54.13 5.73 10.76
N ALA A 452 -52.99 5.52 10.08
CA ALA A 452 -52.27 6.57 9.38
C ALA A 452 -53.09 7.15 8.22
N LEU A 453 -53.73 6.29 7.41
CA LEU A 453 -54.60 6.70 6.31
C LEU A 453 -55.86 7.43 6.80
N ALA A 454 -56.43 7.01 7.94
CA ALA A 454 -57.55 7.71 8.57
C ALA A 454 -57.15 9.09 9.11
N SER A 455 -55.91 9.24 9.60
CA SER A 455 -55.41 10.51 10.15
C SER A 455 -55.09 11.57 9.09
N LYS A 456 -54.74 11.14 7.86
CA LYS A 456 -54.35 12.01 6.74
C LYS A 456 -54.86 11.48 5.40
N PRO A 457 -56.18 11.49 5.16
CA PRO A 457 -56.78 11.00 3.92
C PRO A 457 -56.29 11.76 2.67
N GLU A 458 -55.93 13.04 2.82
CA GLU A 458 -55.43 13.89 1.74
C GLU A 458 -54.12 13.37 1.13
N ALA A 459 -53.25 12.77 1.94
CA ALA A 459 -51.97 12.23 1.49
C ALA A 459 -52.15 11.02 0.55
N ALA A 460 -53.19 10.21 0.77
CA ALA A 460 -53.54 9.11 -0.12
C ALA A 460 -54.11 9.61 -1.46
N SER A 461 -54.94 10.65 -1.43
CA SER A 461 -55.47 11.30 -2.63
C SER A 461 -54.37 11.95 -3.47
N ASP A 462 -53.45 12.66 -2.82
CA ASP A 462 -52.31 13.30 -3.49
C ASP A 462 -51.36 12.27 -4.14
N PHE A 463 -51.14 11.13 -3.49
CA PHE A 463 -50.35 10.05 -4.06
C PHE A 463 -51.02 9.46 -5.32
N ARG A 464 -52.34 9.25 -5.29
CA ARG A 464 -53.12 8.81 -6.47
C ARG A 464 -53.08 9.83 -7.61
N ALA A 465 -53.04 11.12 -7.30
CA ALA A 465 -52.88 12.20 -8.27
C ALA A 465 -51.45 12.34 -8.83
N GLY A 466 -50.52 11.44 -8.47
CA GLY A 466 -49.16 11.38 -9.01
C GLY A 466 -48.09 12.04 -8.14
N LYS A 467 -48.43 12.61 -6.97
CA LYS A 467 -47.44 13.21 -6.06
C LYS A 467 -46.78 12.12 -5.20
N GLN A 468 -45.75 11.49 -5.75
CA GLN A 468 -45.00 10.39 -5.10
C GLN A 468 -44.47 10.70 -3.69
N ASN A 469 -44.20 11.98 -3.38
CA ASN A 469 -43.66 12.40 -2.08
C ASN A 469 -44.72 12.47 -0.96
N ALA A 470 -46.01 12.38 -1.28
CA ALA A 470 -47.10 12.54 -0.31
C ALA A 470 -47.15 11.42 0.76
N ILE A 471 -46.56 10.25 0.48
CA ILE A 471 -46.55 9.10 1.41
C ILE A 471 -45.41 9.13 2.45
N GLY A 472 -44.39 9.99 2.28
CA GLY A 472 -43.26 10.07 3.21
C GLY A 472 -43.65 10.32 4.67
N PRO A 473 -44.54 11.30 4.96
CA PRO A 473 -45.04 11.54 6.31
C PRO A 473 -45.85 10.36 6.89
N LEU A 474 -46.61 9.63 6.07
CA LEU A 474 -47.37 8.45 6.49
C LEU A 474 -46.43 7.31 6.90
N ILE A 475 -45.37 7.07 6.12
CA ILE A 475 -44.32 6.08 6.45
C ILE A 475 -43.70 6.43 7.81
N GLY A 476 -43.37 7.71 8.05
CA GLY A 476 -42.83 8.16 9.33
C GLY A 476 -43.77 7.94 10.52
N MET A 477 -45.09 8.07 10.32
CA MET A 477 -46.10 7.79 11.35
C MET A 477 -46.23 6.28 11.64
N ILE A 478 -46.29 5.45 10.60
CA ILE A 478 -46.39 3.99 10.72
C ILE A 478 -45.14 3.43 11.42
N MET A 479 -43.95 3.89 11.02
CA MET A 479 -42.66 3.53 11.62
C MET A 479 -42.56 3.89 13.11
N LYS A 480 -43.26 4.94 13.57
CA LYS A 480 -43.31 5.32 15.00
C LYS A 480 -44.25 4.43 15.81
N GLN A 481 -45.35 3.98 15.21
CA GLN A 481 -46.32 3.10 15.88
C GLN A 481 -45.85 1.63 15.90
N VAL A 482 -45.21 1.19 14.82
CA VAL A 482 -44.68 -0.17 14.66
C VAL A 482 -43.16 -0.10 14.76
N GLY A 483 -42.65 -0.09 15.99
CA GLY A 483 -41.21 -0.14 16.24
C GLY A 483 -40.59 -1.40 15.62
N GLY A 484 -39.51 -1.23 14.85
CA GLY A 484 -38.79 -2.34 14.20
C GLY A 484 -39.35 -2.80 12.85
N ALA A 485 -40.34 -2.11 12.27
CA ALA A 485 -40.80 -2.42 10.91
C ALA A 485 -39.76 -2.07 9.83
N ASP A 486 -39.66 -2.89 8.78
CA ASP A 486 -38.82 -2.58 7.61
C ASP A 486 -39.45 -1.43 6.79
N PRO A 487 -38.74 -0.29 6.60
CA PRO A 487 -39.23 0.83 5.80
C PRO A 487 -39.66 0.44 4.38
N LYS A 488 -39.01 -0.55 3.76
CA LYS A 488 -39.34 -1.00 2.41
C LYS A 488 -40.68 -1.74 2.40
N GLN A 489 -40.88 -2.71 3.30
CA GLN A 489 -42.18 -3.36 3.47
C GLN A 489 -43.29 -2.38 3.83
N VAL A 490 -43.06 -1.44 4.75
CA VAL A 490 -44.06 -0.41 5.12
C VAL A 490 -44.47 0.40 3.89
N ARG A 491 -43.48 0.81 3.07
CA ARG A 491 -43.74 1.57 1.84
C ARG A 491 -44.52 0.74 0.83
N GLU A 492 -44.08 -0.49 0.53
CA GLU A 492 -44.75 -1.37 -0.43
C GLU A 492 -46.19 -1.67 -0.03
N ARG A 493 -46.42 -1.96 1.25
CA ARG A 493 -47.74 -2.32 1.78
C ARG A 493 -48.68 -1.12 1.87
N LEU A 494 -48.17 0.05 2.27
CA LEU A 494 -48.93 1.30 2.23
C LEU A 494 -49.36 1.65 0.80
N ILE A 495 -48.45 1.54 -0.17
CA ILE A 495 -48.76 1.78 -1.59
C ILE A 495 -49.82 0.79 -2.07
N ALA A 496 -49.65 -0.51 -1.79
CA ALA A 496 -50.63 -1.53 -2.15
C ALA A 496 -52.01 -1.23 -1.55
N THR A 497 -52.08 -0.77 -0.31
CA THR A 497 -53.35 -0.43 0.37
C THR A 497 -54.01 0.81 -0.24
N ILE A 498 -53.24 1.85 -0.57
CA ILE A 498 -53.76 3.07 -1.23
C ILE A 498 -54.31 2.75 -2.63
N MET A 499 -53.65 1.84 -3.36
CA MET A 499 -54.05 1.40 -4.70
C MET A 499 -55.24 0.43 -4.69
N ALA A 500 -55.36 -0.43 -3.67
CA ALA A 500 -56.46 -1.37 -3.53
C ALA A 500 -57.79 -0.71 -3.11
N GLY A 501 -57.72 0.44 -2.43
CA GLY A 501 -58.90 1.26 -2.10
C GLY A 501 -59.30 2.27 -3.19
N ALA A 502 -59.05 1.94 -4.46
CA ALA A 502 -59.41 2.74 -5.63
C ALA A 502 -60.66 2.21 -6.34
#